data_AF-A0A529MCR8-F1
#
_entry.id   AF-A0A529MCR8-F1
#
_cell.length_a   1.000
_cell.length_b   1.000
_cell.length_c   1.000
_cell.angle_alpha   90.00
_cell.angle_beta   90.00
_cell.angle_gamma   90.00
#
_symmetry.space_group_name_H-M   'P 1'
#
loop_
_entity.id
_entity.type
_entity.pdbx_description
1 polymer ?
#
loop_
_entity_poly.entity_id
_entity_poly.type
_entity_poly.pdbx_seq_one_letter_code
_entity_poly.pdbx_strand_id
1 'polypeptide(L)'
;IAYTAGSIDIEAAKLAIKTSKNKEIVAFAKDMERDHEAVNSQALDLVKKLKVTPEDNDTSKALAKAAKEERAKLAKLKGSEFDKAYIENEVAYHKQVNGALETLLIPSASNAELKSLLETGLKIFQGHEQHAEHVAGMLK
;
A
#
# COMPACT_ATOMS: atom_id res chain seq x y z
N ILE A 1 10.57 -5.07 0.66
CA ILE A 1 9.13 -5.45 0.64
C ILE A 1 8.24 -4.33 1.17
N ALA A 2 8.19 -4.05 2.49
CA ALA A 2 7.27 -3.04 3.04
C ALA A 2 7.39 -1.65 2.39
N TYR A 3 8.62 -1.12 2.23
CA TYR A 3 8.85 0.15 1.55
C TYR A 3 8.37 0.17 0.08
N THR A 4 8.62 -0.93 -0.63
CA THR A 4 8.15 -1.10 -2.02
C THR A 4 6.63 -1.13 -2.08
N ALA A 5 5.98 -1.83 -1.14
CA ALA A 5 4.53 -1.88 -1.06
C ALA A 5 3.93 -0.51 -0.78
N GLY A 6 4.49 0.21 0.20
CA GLY A 6 4.10 1.60 0.48
C GLY A 6 4.23 2.51 -0.74
N SER A 7 5.33 2.37 -1.49
CA SER A 7 5.54 3.15 -2.73
C SER A 7 4.53 2.83 -3.83
N ILE A 8 4.06 1.57 -3.91
CA ILE A 8 3.04 1.15 -4.89
C ILE A 8 1.70 1.80 -4.56
N ASP A 9 1.28 1.76 -3.29
CA ASP A 9 0.02 2.36 -2.85
C ASP A 9 0.01 3.87 -3.03
N ILE A 10 1.12 4.56 -2.76
CA ILE A 10 1.25 6.00 -3.02
C ILE A 10 0.98 6.32 -4.50
N GLU A 11 1.53 5.53 -5.41
CA GLU A 11 1.35 5.75 -6.85
C GLU A 11 -0.08 5.42 -7.32
N ALA A 12 -0.70 4.38 -6.74
CA ALA A 12 -2.08 4.03 -7.01
C ALA A 12 -3.06 5.11 -6.47
N ALA A 13 -2.82 5.58 -5.26
CA ALA A 13 -3.53 6.70 -4.63
C ALA A 13 -3.45 7.98 -5.48
N LYS A 14 -2.25 8.37 -5.93
CA LYS A 14 -2.05 9.53 -6.81
C LYS A 14 -2.85 9.40 -8.11
N LEU A 15 -2.91 8.21 -8.69
CA LEU A 15 -3.76 7.94 -9.86
C LEU A 15 -5.24 8.10 -9.53
N ALA A 16 -5.71 7.57 -8.39
CA ALA A 16 -7.10 7.67 -7.96
C ALA A 16 -7.52 9.11 -7.68
N ILE A 17 -6.70 9.90 -6.98
CA ILE A 17 -6.94 11.33 -6.71
C ILE A 17 -7.08 12.12 -8.01
N LYS A 18 -6.28 11.81 -9.03
CA LYS A 18 -6.33 12.48 -10.33
C LYS A 18 -7.55 12.07 -11.18
N THR A 19 -8.04 10.84 -11.01
CA THR A 19 -8.98 10.22 -11.95
C THR A 19 -10.41 10.20 -11.43
N SER A 20 -10.61 9.90 -10.15
CA SER A 20 -11.93 9.74 -9.57
C SER A 20 -12.60 11.08 -9.30
N LYS A 21 -13.93 11.10 -9.41
CA LYS A 21 -14.79 12.20 -8.92
C LYS A 21 -15.62 11.78 -7.71
N ASN A 22 -15.50 10.53 -7.28
CA ASN A 22 -16.21 10.01 -6.12
C ASN A 22 -15.47 10.46 -4.85
N LYS A 23 -16.20 11.14 -3.95
CA LYS A 23 -15.63 11.74 -2.75
C LYS A 23 -15.05 10.69 -1.79
N GLU A 24 -15.66 9.51 -1.70
CA GLU A 24 -15.19 8.42 -0.82
C GLU A 24 -13.88 7.84 -1.34
N ILE A 25 -13.78 7.61 -2.65
CA ILE A 25 -12.54 7.14 -3.30
C ILE A 25 -11.41 8.14 -3.15
N VAL A 26 -11.69 9.43 -3.38
CA VAL A 26 -10.67 10.48 -3.25
C VAL A 26 -10.25 10.68 -1.79
N ALA A 27 -11.17 10.56 -0.83
CA ALA A 27 -10.86 10.64 0.59
C ALA A 27 -9.95 9.47 1.02
N PHE A 28 -10.35 8.24 0.69
CA PHE A 28 -9.56 7.04 0.91
C PHE A 28 -8.15 7.17 0.29
N ALA A 29 -8.06 7.56 -0.99
CA ALA A 29 -6.77 7.68 -1.67
C ALA A 29 -5.86 8.76 -1.04
N LYS A 30 -6.41 9.84 -0.48
CA LYS A 30 -5.61 10.85 0.24
C LYS A 30 -5.07 10.33 1.56
N ASP A 31 -5.85 9.52 2.29
CA ASP A 31 -5.38 8.86 3.50
C ASP A 31 -4.25 7.88 3.16
N MET A 32 -4.44 7.06 2.12
CA MET A 32 -3.43 6.17 1.57
C MET A 32 -2.11 6.88 1.24
N GLU A 33 -2.17 7.96 0.45
CA GLU A 33 -0.98 8.74 0.07
C GLU A 33 -0.25 9.27 1.32
N ARG A 34 -0.97 9.96 2.20
CA ARG A 34 -0.40 10.59 3.40
C ARG A 34 0.28 9.58 4.31
N ASP A 35 -0.44 8.52 4.66
CA ASP A 35 -0.01 7.60 5.70
C ASP A 35 1.11 6.67 5.19
N HIS A 36 1.07 6.28 3.90
CA HIS A 36 2.15 5.51 3.29
C HIS A 36 3.41 6.36 3.07
N GLU A 37 3.28 7.65 2.71
CA GLU A 37 4.44 8.56 2.64
C GLU A 37 5.12 8.71 4.00
N ALA A 38 4.33 8.86 5.08
CA ALA A 38 4.86 8.93 6.43
C ALA A 38 5.59 7.64 6.85
N VAL A 39 5.00 6.47 6.62
CA VAL A 39 5.63 5.17 6.93
C VAL A 39 6.91 4.96 6.11
N ASN A 40 6.91 5.30 4.82
CA ASN A 40 8.10 5.20 3.97
C ASN A 40 9.22 6.14 4.43
N SER A 41 8.90 7.36 4.87
CA SER A 41 9.88 8.27 5.45
C SER A 41 10.52 7.66 6.71
N GLN A 42 9.72 7.11 7.62
CA GLN A 42 10.21 6.44 8.82
C GLN A 42 11.11 5.24 8.49
N ALA A 43 10.74 4.44 7.48
CA ALA A 43 11.55 3.32 7.01
C ALA A 43 12.91 3.79 6.47
N LEU A 44 12.94 4.86 5.66
CA LEU A 44 14.19 5.43 5.14
C LEU A 44 15.07 6.00 6.25
N ASP A 45 14.49 6.67 7.23
CA ASP A 45 15.24 7.22 8.36
C ASP A 45 15.82 6.11 9.24
N LEU A 46 15.08 5.01 9.44
CA LEU A 46 15.60 3.84 10.13
C LEU A 46 16.74 3.17 9.35
N VAL A 47 16.60 3.02 8.03
CA VAL A 47 17.66 2.48 7.16
C VAL A 47 18.94 3.31 7.27
N LYS A 48 18.83 4.64 7.22
CA LYS A 48 19.97 5.57 7.41
C LYS A 48 20.58 5.43 8.81
N LYS A 49 19.74 5.39 9.86
CA LYS A 49 20.16 5.27 11.26
C LYS A 49 20.94 3.97 11.49
N LEU A 50 20.41 2.86 10.99
CA LEU A 50 21.02 1.53 11.14
C LEU A 50 22.18 1.30 10.17
N LYS A 51 22.40 2.20 9.20
CA LYS A 51 23.43 2.09 8.15
C LYS A 51 23.33 0.76 7.40
N VAL A 52 22.11 0.30 7.17
CA VAL A 52 21.83 -0.93 6.41
C VAL A 52 21.56 -0.57 4.95
N THR A 53 21.90 -1.47 4.05
CA THR A 53 21.57 -1.34 2.63
C THR A 53 20.33 -2.17 2.34
N PRO A 54 19.24 -1.59 1.83
CA PRO A 54 18.10 -2.37 1.38
C PRO A 54 18.52 -3.30 0.25
N GLU A 55 18.17 -4.58 0.37
CA GLU A 55 18.38 -5.56 -0.70
C GLU A 55 17.10 -5.78 -1.49
N ASP A 56 17.28 -6.00 -2.80
CA ASP A 56 16.20 -6.43 -3.66
C ASP A 56 15.81 -7.88 -3.36
N ASN A 57 14.58 -8.26 -3.64
CA ASN A 57 14.04 -9.59 -3.36
C ASN A 57 12.89 -9.91 -4.31
N ASP A 58 12.67 -11.20 -4.56
CA ASP A 58 11.72 -11.65 -5.57
C ASP A 58 10.27 -11.26 -5.25
N THR A 59 9.91 -11.17 -3.96
CA THR A 59 8.60 -10.65 -3.53
C THR A 59 8.42 -9.19 -3.96
N SER A 60 9.42 -8.33 -3.76
CA SER A 60 9.34 -6.91 -4.13
C SER A 60 9.29 -6.73 -5.66
N LYS A 61 10.04 -7.54 -6.42
CA LYS A 61 9.96 -7.57 -7.89
C LYS A 61 8.58 -8.01 -8.38
N ALA A 62 8.01 -9.06 -7.78
CA ALA A 62 6.69 -9.56 -8.14
C ALA A 62 5.60 -8.52 -7.87
N LEU A 63 5.63 -7.88 -6.69
CA LEU A 63 4.73 -6.77 -6.34
C LEU A 63 4.86 -5.61 -7.33
N ALA A 64 6.08 -5.18 -7.65
CA ALA A 64 6.32 -4.07 -8.58
C ALA A 64 5.81 -4.38 -10.00
N LYS A 65 5.98 -5.62 -10.47
CA LYS A 65 5.45 -6.06 -11.77
C LYS A 65 3.93 -6.04 -11.78
N ALA A 66 3.29 -6.67 -10.79
CA ALA A 66 1.83 -6.71 -10.68
C ALA A 66 1.24 -5.30 -10.58
N ALA A 67 1.83 -4.43 -9.76
CA ALA A 67 1.42 -3.03 -9.62
C ALA A 67 1.55 -2.23 -10.91
N LYS A 68 2.58 -2.49 -11.73
CA LYS A 68 2.73 -1.85 -13.03
C LYS A 68 1.62 -2.27 -13.99
N GLU A 69 1.29 -3.56 -14.03
CA GLU A 69 0.22 -4.10 -14.86
C GLU A 69 -1.15 -3.57 -14.43
N GLU A 70 -1.42 -3.55 -13.12
CA GLU A 70 -2.69 -3.04 -12.58
C GLU A 70 -2.84 -1.54 -12.83
N ARG A 71 -1.81 -0.72 -12.57
CA ARG A 71 -1.88 0.72 -12.90
C ARG A 71 -2.12 0.98 -14.38
N ALA A 72 -1.53 0.17 -15.27
CA ALA A 72 -1.77 0.27 -16.72
C ALA A 72 -3.20 -0.13 -17.11
N LYS A 73 -3.83 -1.05 -16.38
CA LYS A 73 -5.25 -1.39 -16.52
C LYS A 73 -6.13 -0.25 -15.99
N LEU A 74 -5.90 0.22 -14.76
CA LEU A 74 -6.66 1.31 -14.12
C LEU A 74 -6.62 2.59 -14.96
N ALA A 75 -5.48 2.95 -15.55
CA ALA A 75 -5.35 4.14 -16.37
C ALA A 75 -6.23 4.16 -17.64
N LYS A 76 -6.79 3.02 -18.05
CA LYS A 76 -7.72 2.91 -19.18
C LYS A 76 -9.19 3.04 -18.77
N LEU A 77 -9.48 2.89 -17.47
CA LEU A 77 -10.83 2.96 -16.92
C LEU A 77 -11.19 4.40 -16.54
N LYS A 78 -12.49 4.68 -16.46
CA LYS A 78 -13.02 6.00 -16.07
C LYS A 78 -14.29 5.85 -15.25
N GLY A 79 -14.62 6.88 -14.46
CA GLY A 79 -15.87 6.92 -13.70
C GLY A 79 -16.02 5.73 -12.76
N SER A 80 -17.22 5.16 -12.68
CA SER A 80 -17.53 4.06 -11.76
C SER A 80 -16.72 2.79 -12.03
N GLU A 81 -16.34 2.52 -13.28
CA GLU A 81 -15.47 1.37 -13.61
C GLU A 81 -14.08 1.53 -13.01
N PHE A 82 -13.54 2.76 -13.05
CA PHE A 82 -12.27 3.06 -12.39
C PHE A 82 -12.39 2.92 -10.87
N ASP A 83 -13.42 3.56 -10.28
CA ASP A 83 -13.63 3.59 -8.83
C ASP A 83 -13.72 2.17 -8.26
N LYS A 84 -14.51 1.31 -8.92
CA LYS A 84 -14.68 -0.09 -8.53
C LYS A 84 -13.37 -0.88 -8.68
N ALA A 85 -12.71 -0.79 -9.83
CA ALA A 85 -11.48 -1.54 -10.06
C ALA A 85 -10.35 -1.11 -9.11
N TYR A 86 -10.25 0.19 -8.81
CA TYR A 86 -9.29 0.72 -7.86
C TYR A 86 -9.54 0.14 -6.47
N ILE A 87 -10.75 0.29 -5.92
CA ILE A 87 -10.99 -0.13 -4.54
C ILE A 87 -10.92 -1.65 -4.36
N GLU A 88 -11.36 -2.44 -5.36
CA GLU A 88 -11.20 -3.89 -5.35
C GLU A 88 -9.72 -4.31 -5.35
N ASN A 89 -8.87 -3.60 -6.12
CA ASN A 89 -7.44 -3.81 -6.08
C ASN A 89 -6.87 -3.48 -4.70
N GLU A 90 -7.23 -2.33 -4.11
CA GLU A 90 -6.71 -1.91 -2.80
C GLU A 90 -7.04 -2.93 -1.70
N VAL A 91 -8.27 -3.49 -1.68
CA VAL A 91 -8.63 -4.58 -0.75
C VAL A 91 -7.74 -5.81 -0.96
N ALA A 92 -7.58 -6.27 -2.20
CA ALA A 92 -6.78 -7.45 -2.50
C ALA A 92 -5.30 -7.24 -2.19
N TYR A 93 -4.78 -6.06 -2.52
CA TYR A 93 -3.39 -5.68 -2.32
C TYR A 93 -3.04 -5.59 -0.83
N HIS A 94 -3.88 -4.94 -0.03
CA HIS A 94 -3.67 -4.84 1.41
C HIS A 94 -3.72 -6.21 2.08
N LYS A 95 -4.65 -7.10 1.71
CA LYS A 95 -4.68 -8.49 2.21
C LYS A 95 -3.35 -9.22 1.95
N GLN A 96 -2.81 -9.07 0.74
CA GLN A 96 -1.53 -9.69 0.39
C GLN A 96 -0.36 -9.10 1.19
N VAL A 97 -0.29 -7.78 1.34
CA VAL A 97 0.79 -7.10 2.06
C VAL A 97 0.70 -7.36 3.57
N ASN A 98 -0.49 -7.31 4.16
CA ASN A 98 -0.75 -7.64 5.56
C ASN A 98 -0.34 -9.09 5.85
N GLY A 99 -0.73 -10.04 4.99
CA GLY A 99 -0.29 -11.43 5.11
C GLY A 99 1.24 -11.57 5.07
N ALA A 100 1.92 -10.86 4.17
CA ALA A 100 3.39 -10.87 4.13
C ALA A 100 4.04 -10.23 5.36
N LEU A 101 3.44 -9.18 5.92
CA LEU A 101 3.91 -8.55 7.16
C LEU A 101 3.81 -9.52 8.34
N GLU A 102 2.63 -10.11 8.54
CA GLU A 102 2.31 -10.99 9.66
C GLU A 102 3.12 -12.30 9.63
N THR A 103 3.25 -12.91 8.46
CA THR A 103 3.76 -14.28 8.36
C THR A 103 5.24 -14.38 8.01
N LEU A 104 5.81 -13.32 7.40
CA LEU A 104 7.18 -13.34 6.91
C LEU A 104 8.01 -12.22 7.52
N LEU A 105 7.63 -10.96 7.34
CA LEU A 105 8.51 -9.84 7.66
C LEU A 105 8.68 -9.60 9.16
N ILE A 106 7.57 -9.52 9.92
CA ILE A 106 7.61 -9.29 11.37
C ILE A 106 8.29 -10.46 12.09
N PRO A 107 8.00 -11.74 11.78
CA PRO A 107 8.71 -12.88 12.38
C PRO A 107 10.20 -12.93 12.05
N SER A 108 10.59 -12.50 10.84
CA SER A 108 11.99 -12.53 10.40
C SER A 108 12.82 -11.33 10.88
N ALA A 109 12.18 -10.28 11.38
CA ALA A 109 12.88 -9.07 11.83
C ALA A 109 13.58 -9.29 13.17
N SER A 110 14.91 -9.41 13.13
CA SER A 110 15.74 -9.55 14.34
C SER A 110 16.03 -8.21 15.05
N ASN A 111 16.07 -7.11 14.30
CA ASN A 111 16.27 -5.78 14.88
C ASN A 111 14.95 -5.26 15.50
N ALA A 112 14.98 -4.89 16.78
CA ALA A 112 13.79 -4.48 17.52
C ALA A 112 13.13 -3.20 16.97
N GLU A 113 13.90 -2.22 16.50
CA GLU A 113 13.36 -0.99 15.91
C GLU A 113 12.66 -1.28 14.57
N LEU A 114 13.28 -2.13 13.73
CA LEU A 114 12.66 -2.57 12.48
C LEU A 114 11.37 -3.35 12.75
N LYS A 115 11.41 -4.29 13.69
CA LYS A 115 10.24 -5.07 14.06
C LYS A 115 9.09 -4.17 14.54
N SER A 116 9.39 -3.23 15.43
CA SER A 116 8.39 -2.26 15.92
C SER A 116 7.82 -1.39 14.79
N LEU A 117 8.65 -0.95 13.84
CA LEU A 117 8.18 -0.19 12.68
C LEU A 117 7.23 -1.02 11.82
N LEU A 118 7.55 -2.29 11.56
CA LEU A 118 6.72 -3.22 10.79
C LEU A 118 5.39 -3.52 11.51
N GLU A 119 5.40 -3.70 12.83
CA GLU A 119 4.19 -3.91 13.64
C GLU A 119 3.28 -2.68 13.66
N THR A 120 3.85 -1.48 13.74
CA THR A 120 3.08 -0.22 13.60
C THR A 120 2.51 -0.09 12.19
N GLY A 121 3.32 -0.35 11.16
CA GLY A 121 2.90 -0.32 9.77
C GLY A 121 1.76 -1.30 9.47
N LEU A 122 1.83 -2.52 10.00
CA LEU A 122 0.77 -3.52 9.87
C LEU A 122 -0.57 -3.00 10.39
N LYS A 123 -0.60 -2.35 11.56
CA LYS A 123 -1.86 -1.81 12.12
C LYS A 123 -2.46 -0.74 11.22
N ILE A 124 -1.63 0.12 10.62
CA ILE A 124 -2.08 1.14 9.67
C ILE A 124 -2.66 0.46 8.42
N PHE A 125 -1.95 -0.52 7.87
CA PHE A 125 -2.36 -1.21 6.64
C PHE A 125 -3.61 -2.08 6.84
N GLN A 126 -3.82 -2.65 8.03
CA GLN A 126 -5.08 -3.30 8.40
C GLN A 126 -6.24 -2.29 8.48
N GLY A 127 -5.98 -1.07 8.98
CA GLY A 127 -6.96 0.01 8.95
C GLY A 127 -7.34 0.44 7.53
N HIS A 128 -6.35 0.53 6.64
CA HIS A 128 -6.60 0.80 5.21
C HIS A 128 -7.36 -0.32 4.52
N GLU A 129 -7.06 -1.59 4.81
CA GLU A 129 -7.82 -2.73 4.31
C GLU A 129 -9.31 -2.60 4.66
N GLN A 130 -9.61 -2.36 5.95
CA GLN A 130 -10.99 -2.20 6.42
C GLN A 130 -11.68 -0.98 5.80
N HIS A 131 -10.97 0.14 5.66
CA HIS A 131 -11.49 1.32 5.00
C HIS A 131 -11.79 1.05 3.52
N ALA A 132 -10.91 0.34 2.82
CA ALA A 132 -11.12 -0.05 1.43
C ALA A 132 -12.34 -0.96 1.28
N GLU A 133 -12.50 -1.96 2.16
CA GLU A 133 -13.67 -2.84 2.18
C GLU A 133 -14.97 -2.06 2.44
N HIS A 134 -14.93 -1.08 3.34
CA HIS A 134 -16.06 -0.21 3.61
C HIS A 134 -16.46 0.62 2.37
N VAL A 135 -15.48 1.29 1.74
CA VAL A 135 -15.71 2.07 0.51
C VAL A 135 -16.23 1.18 -0.61
N ALA A 136 -15.68 -0.02 -0.79
CA ALA A 136 -16.16 -0.99 -1.77
C ALA A 136 -17.64 -1.34 -1.55
N GLY A 137 -18.07 -1.51 -0.29
CA GLY A 137 -19.48 -1.76 0.05
C GLY A 137 -20.41 -0.55 -0.20
N MET A 138 -19.87 0.66 -0.30
CA MET A 138 -20.63 1.88 -0.62
C MET A 138 -20.81 2.11 -2.12
N LEU A 139 -19.93 1.54 -2.96
CA LEU A 139 -20.04 1.62 -4.42
C LEU A 139 -21.15 0.67 -4.90
N LYS A 140 -22.34 1.23 -5.16
CA LYS A 140 -23.47 0.50 -5.76
C LYS A 140 -23.28 0.27 -7.25
#